data_AF-A0A8C1HTD7-F1
#
_entry.id   AF-A0A8C1HTD7-F1
#
_cell.length_a   1.000
_cell.length_b   1.000
_cell.length_c   1.000
_cell.angle_alpha   90.00
_cell.angle_beta   90.00
_cell.angle_gamma   90.00
#
_symmetry.space_group_name_H-M   'P 1'
#
loop_
_entity.id
_entity.type
_entity.pdbx_description
1 polymer ?
#
loop_
_entity_poly.entity_id
_entity_poly.type
_entity_poly.pdbx_seq_one_letter_code
_entity_poly.pdbx_strand_id
1 'polypeptide(L)'
;VPPKKNGQGTGDKSIKKESMNPEQENDEELTENLYSKINNVEKEKKDIVIYLKSTLAQKEVELINLAEMLSRHQQAQEAEREFFELQLSLLRHELQENKEKFTLRTWPGKLASLEEFSMQREKLMAERRCLEEQLQKQKEEHQAQIDNLEKKAVLYNDRAMQENLSDKTKELLKENNDLRAREKQLKIENAITELLLHEITKKNVANQKVVHQLTEKSKQMQSDVEKCAKLKVEQQELLDSHSAICTELDKHATVIEVLNQTKAEAKRQRKELEEERMLRKQLKTVLEEAAVALKETLREVPKAEDSELKITVRRNQMMQKLQAVLDSAAALGNGPALTDFIPEKSTLYLSHFKTGDLGLVPRKTHTTSSKTGNLSRSAYTYVNK
;
A
#
# COMPACT_ATOMS: atom_id res chain seq x y z
N VAL A 1 8.60 -84.25 145.57
CA VAL A 1 8.51 -85.59 146.19
C VAL A 1 9.76 -85.81 147.05
N PRO A 2 9.63 -86.15 148.36
CA PRO A 2 10.72 -86.20 149.36
C PRO A 2 11.22 -87.67 149.57
N PRO A 3 12.15 -88.03 150.50
CA PRO A 3 11.90 -88.04 151.96
C PRO A 3 13.11 -87.85 152.94
N LYS A 4 12.79 -87.40 154.18
CA LYS A 4 13.21 -87.90 155.54
C LYS A 4 14.72 -87.89 155.93
N LYS A 5 15.19 -87.70 157.18
CA LYS A 5 14.64 -87.54 158.55
C LYS A 5 15.82 -87.22 159.52
N ASN A 6 15.54 -86.46 160.60
CA ASN A 6 15.91 -86.57 162.05
C ASN A 6 17.36 -86.92 162.47
N GLY A 7 17.96 -86.45 163.57
CA GLY A 7 17.57 -85.93 164.90
C GLY A 7 18.67 -86.41 165.89
N GLN A 8 19.34 -85.58 166.70
CA GLN A 8 18.96 -85.00 168.01
C GLN A 8 19.32 -85.87 169.24
N GLY A 9 20.03 -85.27 170.21
CA GLY A 9 20.07 -85.62 171.65
C GLY A 9 21.17 -86.61 172.07
N THR A 10 21.76 -86.62 173.28
CA THR A 10 21.62 -85.93 174.59
C THR A 10 22.81 -86.45 175.43
N GLY A 11 23.49 -85.68 176.28
CA GLY A 11 23.06 -85.44 177.66
C GLY A 11 23.91 -86.23 178.69
N ASP A 12 24.86 -85.52 179.30
CA ASP A 12 25.06 -85.39 180.74
C ASP A 12 25.18 -86.63 181.65
N LYS A 13 26.31 -86.73 182.38
CA LYS A 13 26.35 -87.19 183.78
C LYS A 13 27.72 -86.90 184.40
N SER A 14 27.73 -85.87 185.23
CA SER A 14 28.76 -85.58 186.21
C SER A 14 28.65 -86.51 187.45
N ILE A 15 29.73 -86.51 188.24
CA ILE A 15 29.75 -86.48 189.72
C ILE A 15 30.33 -87.71 190.47
N LYS A 16 31.36 -87.38 191.30
CA LYS A 16 31.83 -87.96 192.58
C LYS A 16 32.80 -89.16 192.49
N LYS A 17 33.88 -89.23 193.27
CA LYS A 17 34.30 -88.48 194.47
C LYS A 17 35.77 -88.80 194.78
N GLU A 18 36.50 -87.80 195.26
CA GLU A 18 37.81 -87.92 195.92
C GLU A 18 37.81 -88.93 197.07
N SER A 19 38.93 -89.62 197.28
CA SER A 19 39.62 -89.81 198.58
C SER A 19 41.00 -90.46 198.40
N MET A 20 42.06 -89.72 198.80
CA MET A 20 43.31 -90.10 199.50
C MET A 20 43.97 -91.48 199.22
N ASN A 21 45.17 -91.57 198.60
CA ASN A 21 46.56 -91.34 199.11
C ASN A 21 47.13 -92.52 199.95
N PRO A 22 48.44 -92.90 199.91
CA PRO A 22 49.53 -92.63 198.97
C PRO A 22 50.30 -93.88 198.45
N GLU A 23 51.09 -93.64 197.40
CA GLU A 23 52.41 -94.24 197.09
C GLU A 23 52.54 -95.72 196.63
N GLN A 24 53.27 -95.87 195.51
CA GLN A 24 53.92 -97.08 194.96
C GLN A 24 53.15 -97.99 193.96
N GLU A 25 52.56 -97.47 192.86
CA GLU A 25 52.14 -98.32 191.70
C GLU A 25 51.69 -97.53 190.43
N ASN A 26 52.48 -96.59 189.87
CA ASN A 26 51.96 -95.67 188.82
C ASN A 26 52.84 -95.46 187.56
N ASP A 27 53.89 -96.27 187.32
CA ASP A 27 54.83 -96.10 186.20
C ASP A 27 54.54 -97.00 184.95
N GLU A 28 53.68 -98.03 185.04
CA GLU A 28 53.39 -98.93 183.90
C GLU A 28 52.16 -98.53 183.05
N GLU A 29 51.10 -97.95 183.63
CA GLU A 29 49.85 -97.67 182.89
C GLU A 29 49.95 -96.46 181.93
N LEU A 30 50.84 -95.50 182.22
CA LEU A 30 51.11 -94.33 181.37
C LEU A 30 51.93 -94.68 180.12
N THR A 31 52.83 -95.65 180.21
CA THR A 31 53.72 -96.03 179.09
C THR A 31 52.97 -96.83 178.03
N GLU A 32 52.03 -97.72 178.42
CA GLU A 32 51.23 -98.50 177.48
C GLU A 32 50.17 -97.65 176.75
N ASN A 33 49.57 -96.65 177.42
CA ASN A 33 48.65 -95.68 176.81
C ASN A 33 49.34 -94.81 175.74
N LEU A 34 50.58 -94.37 176.02
CA LEU A 34 51.39 -93.61 175.07
C LEU A 34 51.79 -94.47 173.87
N TYR A 35 52.14 -95.73 174.08
CA TYR A 35 52.48 -96.65 173.00
C TYR A 35 51.31 -96.92 172.05
N SER A 36 50.11 -97.13 172.60
CA SER A 36 48.86 -97.28 171.84
C SER A 36 48.56 -96.05 170.98
N LYS A 37 48.70 -94.85 171.55
CA LYS A 37 48.51 -93.59 170.81
C LYS A 37 49.53 -93.42 169.68
N ILE A 38 50.81 -93.70 169.93
CA ILE A 38 51.85 -93.61 168.90
C ILE A 38 51.53 -94.58 167.76
N ASN A 39 51.15 -95.82 168.07
CA ASN A 39 50.86 -96.82 167.05
C ASN A 39 49.58 -96.48 166.25
N ASN A 40 48.57 -95.92 166.90
CA ASN A 40 47.36 -95.46 166.20
C ASN A 40 47.66 -94.28 165.28
N VAL A 41 48.43 -93.29 165.74
CA VAL A 41 48.89 -92.16 164.91
C VAL A 41 49.74 -92.66 163.75
N GLU A 42 50.57 -93.68 163.95
CA GLU A 42 51.41 -94.24 162.89
C GLU A 42 50.59 -95.02 161.84
N LYS A 43 49.53 -95.70 162.27
CA LYS A 43 48.57 -96.34 161.37
C LYS A 43 47.74 -95.32 160.60
N GLU A 44 47.17 -94.32 161.28
CA GLU A 44 46.44 -93.22 160.64
C GLU A 44 47.34 -92.47 159.65
N LYS A 45 48.61 -92.21 160.00
CA LYS A 45 49.60 -91.64 159.07
C LYS A 45 49.79 -92.51 157.83
N LYS A 46 49.92 -93.83 157.99
CA LYS A 46 50.07 -94.75 156.84
C LYS A 46 48.81 -94.75 155.97
N ASP A 47 47.63 -94.81 156.56
CA ASP A 47 46.36 -94.80 155.83
C ASP A 47 46.15 -93.47 155.09
N ILE A 48 46.48 -92.34 155.72
CA ILE A 48 46.48 -91.01 155.08
C ILE A 48 47.50 -90.99 153.94
N VAL A 49 48.72 -91.50 154.13
CA VAL A 49 49.74 -91.54 153.07
C VAL A 49 49.28 -92.42 151.90
N ILE A 50 48.65 -93.57 152.16
CA ILE A 50 48.10 -94.44 151.11
C ILE A 50 46.97 -93.71 150.38
N TYR A 51 46.04 -93.08 151.10
CA TYR A 51 44.95 -92.31 150.49
C TYR A 51 45.47 -91.16 149.64
N LEU A 52 46.44 -90.39 150.14
CA LEU A 52 47.06 -89.30 149.40
C LEU A 52 47.83 -89.81 148.18
N LYS A 53 48.53 -90.93 148.27
CA LYS A 53 49.21 -91.55 147.13
C LYS A 53 48.23 -92.04 146.07
N SER A 54 47.17 -92.75 146.47
CA SER A 54 46.12 -93.22 145.56
C SER A 54 45.41 -92.05 144.89
N THR A 55 45.11 -90.99 145.65
CA THR A 55 44.47 -89.77 145.12
C THR A 55 45.42 -89.01 144.20
N LEU A 56 46.70 -88.91 144.53
CA LEU A 56 47.71 -88.26 143.68
C LEU A 56 47.88 -89.03 142.36
N ALA A 57 48.05 -90.34 142.41
CA ALA A 57 48.17 -91.18 141.22
C ALA A 57 46.91 -91.12 140.35
N GLN A 58 45.72 -91.10 140.96
CA GLN A 58 44.47 -90.88 140.22
C GLN A 58 44.47 -89.52 139.52
N LYS A 59 44.90 -88.46 140.21
CA LYS A 59 44.99 -87.11 139.62
C LYS A 59 46.06 -87.01 138.54
N GLU A 60 47.17 -87.74 138.66
CA GLU A 60 48.20 -87.83 137.61
C GLU A 60 47.65 -88.51 136.35
N VAL A 61 46.92 -89.64 136.49
CA VAL A 61 46.27 -90.31 135.35
C VAL A 61 45.19 -89.42 134.72
N GLU A 62 44.37 -88.75 135.54
CA GLU A 62 43.39 -87.76 135.04
C GLU A 62 44.08 -86.61 134.29
N LEU A 63 45.19 -86.08 134.81
CA LEU A 63 45.97 -85.03 134.14
C LEU A 63 46.57 -85.51 132.82
N ILE A 64 47.11 -86.74 132.77
CA ILE A 64 47.64 -87.33 131.53
C ILE A 64 46.51 -87.50 130.51
N ASN A 65 45.37 -88.05 130.91
CA ASN A 65 44.22 -88.21 130.02
C ASN A 65 43.69 -86.86 129.51
N LEU A 66 43.61 -85.84 130.37
CA LEU A 66 43.21 -84.49 129.96
C LEU A 66 44.25 -83.85 129.02
N ALA A 67 45.54 -84.05 129.26
CA ALA A 67 46.60 -83.58 128.38
C ALA A 67 46.55 -84.26 127.00
N GLU A 68 46.32 -85.57 126.95
CA GLU A 68 46.12 -86.29 125.69
C GLU A 68 44.85 -85.84 124.96
N MET A 69 43.74 -85.66 125.67
CA MET A 69 42.50 -85.15 125.08
C MET A 69 42.68 -83.75 124.52
N LEU A 70 43.37 -82.86 125.24
CA LEU A 70 43.70 -81.52 124.78
C LEU A 70 44.58 -81.56 123.52
N SER A 71 45.60 -82.42 123.51
CA SER A 71 46.49 -82.60 122.35
C SER A 71 45.76 -83.12 121.12
N ARG A 72 44.88 -84.13 121.29
CA ARG A 72 44.02 -84.64 120.19
C ARG A 72 43.09 -83.56 119.65
N HIS A 73 42.49 -82.75 120.52
CA HIS A 73 41.61 -81.66 120.10
C HIS A 73 42.39 -80.57 119.32
N GLN A 74 43.60 -80.22 119.79
CA GLN A 74 44.48 -79.28 119.09
C GLN A 74 44.87 -79.79 117.69
N GLN A 75 45.25 -81.07 117.56
CA GLN A 75 45.58 -81.67 116.27
C GLN A 75 44.39 -81.70 115.31
N ALA A 76 43.19 -82.04 115.80
CA ALA A 76 41.98 -82.03 114.98
C ALA A 76 41.64 -80.61 114.50
N GLN A 77 41.75 -79.61 115.38
CA GLN A 77 41.54 -78.20 115.04
C GLN A 77 42.58 -77.71 114.01
N GLU A 78 43.84 -78.10 114.16
CA GLU A 78 44.91 -77.74 113.22
C GLU A 78 44.69 -78.38 111.84
N ALA A 79 44.29 -79.65 111.78
CA ALA A 79 43.94 -80.33 110.54
C ALA A 79 42.72 -79.70 109.84
N GLU A 80 41.68 -79.32 110.59
CA GLU A 80 40.53 -78.59 110.03
C GLU A 80 40.94 -77.21 109.50
N ARG A 81 41.78 -76.48 110.24
CA ARG A 81 42.30 -75.18 109.81
C ARG A 81 43.09 -75.32 108.51
N GLU A 82 44.01 -76.28 108.43
CA GLU A 82 44.79 -76.56 107.22
C GLU A 82 43.91 -76.99 106.05
N PHE A 83 42.87 -77.79 106.29
CA PHE A 83 41.92 -78.20 105.26
C PHE A 83 41.15 -76.99 104.69
N PHE A 84 40.63 -76.11 105.55
CA PHE A 84 39.94 -74.90 105.09
C PHE A 84 40.89 -73.90 104.42
N GLU A 85 42.13 -73.80 104.88
CA GLU A 85 43.14 -72.95 104.25
C GLU A 85 43.50 -73.45 102.84
N LEU A 86 43.64 -74.77 102.66
CA LEU A 86 43.81 -75.39 101.34
C LEU A 86 42.60 -75.16 100.43
N GLN A 87 41.38 -75.32 100.95
CA GLN A 87 40.17 -75.05 100.16
C GLN A 87 40.06 -73.58 99.74
N LEU A 88 40.34 -72.65 100.65
CA LEU A 88 40.34 -71.22 100.36
C LEU A 88 41.42 -70.86 99.34
N SER A 89 42.60 -71.47 99.44
CA SER A 89 43.69 -71.30 98.47
C SER A 89 43.29 -71.83 97.09
N LEU A 90 42.72 -73.03 97.02
CA LEU A 90 42.24 -73.63 95.78
C LEU A 90 41.16 -72.78 95.11
N LEU A 91 40.14 -72.36 95.87
CA LEU A 91 39.07 -71.53 95.35
C LEU A 91 39.58 -70.16 94.86
N ARG A 92 40.54 -69.56 95.57
CA ARG A 92 41.20 -68.33 95.13
C ARG A 92 41.99 -68.53 93.83
N HIS A 93 42.70 -69.65 93.71
CA HIS A 93 43.43 -69.99 92.49
C HIS A 93 42.49 -70.21 91.31
N GLU A 94 41.43 -70.99 91.47
CA GLU A 94 40.43 -71.24 90.42
C GLU A 94 39.73 -69.95 89.98
N LEU A 95 39.37 -69.07 90.93
CA LEU A 95 38.78 -67.77 90.61
C LEU A 95 39.75 -66.89 89.84
N GLN A 96 41.02 -66.88 90.23
CA GLN A 96 42.06 -66.10 89.56
C GLN A 96 42.32 -66.65 88.15
N GLU A 97 42.40 -67.97 87.97
CA GLU A 97 42.57 -68.60 86.66
C GLU A 97 41.36 -68.31 85.75
N ASN A 98 40.13 -68.39 86.28
CA ASN A 98 38.94 -68.03 85.53
C ASN A 98 38.94 -66.55 85.15
N LYS A 99 39.33 -65.65 86.06
CA LYS A 99 39.50 -64.22 85.78
C LYS A 99 40.50 -64.01 84.65
N GLU A 100 41.67 -64.63 84.70
CA GLU A 100 42.69 -64.53 83.67
C GLU A 100 42.22 -65.07 82.32
N LYS A 101 41.55 -66.24 82.28
CA LYS A 101 40.93 -66.79 81.07
C LYS A 101 39.91 -65.84 80.45
N PHE A 102 39.03 -65.25 81.26
CA PHE A 102 38.04 -64.28 80.78
C PHE A 102 38.70 -63.00 80.27
N THR A 103 39.69 -62.46 81.01
CA THR A 103 40.44 -61.27 80.62
C THR A 103 41.21 -61.49 79.32
N LEU A 104 41.96 -62.58 79.20
CA LEU A 104 42.80 -62.87 78.04
C LEU A 104 41.97 -63.18 76.78
N ARG A 105 40.95 -64.03 76.90
CA ARG A 105 40.20 -64.52 75.73
C ARG A 105 39.22 -63.50 75.18
N THR A 106 38.66 -62.62 76.02
CA THR A 106 37.47 -61.86 75.61
C THR A 106 37.82 -60.45 75.17
N TRP A 107 38.78 -59.78 75.79
CA TRP A 107 38.82 -58.32 75.75
C TRP A 107 39.92 -57.72 74.85
N PRO A 108 41.20 -58.12 74.91
CA PRO A 108 42.27 -57.40 74.20
C PRO A 108 42.06 -57.32 72.68
N GLY A 109 41.81 -58.44 72.01
CA GLY A 109 41.62 -58.46 70.55
C GLY A 109 40.31 -57.83 70.07
N LYS A 110 39.21 -57.98 70.84
CA LYS A 110 37.92 -57.36 70.51
C LYS A 110 37.96 -55.85 70.68
N LEU A 111 38.64 -55.35 71.72
CA LEU A 111 38.85 -53.93 71.95
C LEU A 111 39.72 -53.32 70.85
N ALA A 112 40.84 -53.96 70.49
CA ALA A 112 41.68 -53.50 69.38
C ALA A 112 40.91 -53.44 68.04
N SER A 113 40.16 -54.51 67.71
CA SER A 113 39.35 -54.54 66.48
C SER A 113 38.26 -53.47 66.46
N LEU A 114 37.65 -53.18 67.62
CA LEU A 114 36.63 -52.14 67.75
C LEU A 114 37.23 -50.73 67.63
N GLU A 115 38.41 -50.50 68.19
CA GLU A 115 39.14 -49.25 68.07
C GLU A 115 39.56 -48.98 66.61
N GLU A 116 40.08 -49.99 65.91
CA GLU A 116 40.39 -49.92 64.48
C GLU A 116 39.15 -49.58 63.64
N PHE A 117 38.01 -50.24 63.90
CA PHE A 117 36.76 -49.93 63.21
C PHE A 117 36.27 -48.51 63.50
N SER A 118 36.39 -48.04 64.74
CA SER A 118 36.04 -46.67 65.11
C SER A 118 36.92 -45.66 64.36
N MET A 119 38.23 -45.91 64.27
CA MET A 119 39.16 -45.06 63.54
C MET A 119 38.88 -45.05 62.03
N GLN A 120 38.56 -46.19 61.43
CA GLN A 120 38.18 -46.27 60.01
C GLN A 120 36.87 -45.51 59.73
N ARG A 121 35.86 -45.69 60.58
CA ARG A 121 34.59 -44.95 60.48
C ARG A 121 34.84 -43.45 60.59
N GLU A 122 35.67 -43.01 61.52
CA GLU A 122 36.00 -41.59 61.68
C GLU A 122 36.74 -41.03 60.46
N LYS A 123 37.70 -41.79 59.90
CA LYS A 123 38.39 -41.45 58.66
C LYS A 123 37.41 -41.31 57.49
N LEU A 124 36.51 -42.27 57.28
CA LEU A 124 35.49 -42.21 56.24
C LEU A 124 34.53 -41.03 56.43
N MET A 125 34.14 -40.73 57.68
CA MET A 125 33.29 -39.57 57.98
C MET A 125 34.02 -38.23 57.73
N ALA A 126 35.33 -38.18 57.93
CA ALA A 126 36.15 -37.02 57.59
C ALA A 126 36.30 -36.86 56.07
N GLU A 127 36.58 -37.93 55.34
CA GLU A 127 36.65 -37.93 53.87
C GLU A 127 35.31 -37.53 53.25
N ARG A 128 34.19 -38.08 53.75
CA ARG A 128 32.85 -37.71 53.27
C ARG A 128 32.55 -36.23 53.52
N ARG A 129 32.86 -35.71 54.71
CA ARG A 129 32.71 -34.27 55.01
C ARG A 129 33.53 -33.41 54.06
N CYS A 130 34.79 -33.78 53.82
CA CYS A 130 35.65 -33.04 52.89
C CYS A 130 35.10 -33.05 51.46
N LEU A 131 34.59 -34.18 50.99
CA LEU A 131 33.95 -34.28 49.67
C LEU A 131 32.64 -33.49 49.58
N GLU A 132 31.81 -33.51 50.63
CA GLU A 132 30.59 -32.71 50.73
C GLU A 132 30.90 -31.21 50.68
N GLU A 133 31.93 -30.76 51.40
CA GLU A 133 32.42 -29.37 51.38
C GLU A 133 32.95 -28.97 49.98
N GLN A 134 33.73 -29.82 49.34
CA GLN A 134 34.23 -29.56 47.98
C GLN A 134 33.09 -29.45 46.96
N LEU A 135 32.11 -30.36 47.04
CA LEU A 135 30.97 -30.36 46.15
C LEU A 135 30.06 -29.14 46.38
N GLN A 136 29.90 -28.73 47.64
CA GLN A 136 29.18 -27.51 47.98
C GLN A 136 29.89 -26.27 47.44
N LYS A 137 31.22 -26.19 47.60
CA LYS A 137 32.02 -25.09 47.04
C LYS A 137 31.91 -25.02 45.52
N GLN A 138 31.99 -26.16 44.83
CA GLN A 138 31.80 -26.21 43.37
C GLN A 138 30.40 -25.73 42.96
N LYS A 139 29.35 -26.12 43.68
CA LYS A 139 27.99 -25.64 43.41
C LYS A 139 27.88 -24.13 43.57
N GLU A 140 28.45 -23.56 44.62
CA GLU A 140 28.45 -22.12 44.87
C GLU A 140 29.23 -21.35 43.79
N GLU A 141 30.40 -21.88 43.39
CA GLU A 141 31.20 -21.29 42.30
C GLU A 141 30.46 -21.32 40.96
N HIS A 142 29.84 -22.45 40.61
CA HIS A 142 29.05 -22.56 39.37
C HIS A 142 27.79 -21.68 39.41
N GLN A 143 27.11 -21.60 40.55
CA GLN A 143 25.97 -20.70 40.71
C GLN A 143 26.40 -19.25 40.51
N ALA A 144 27.50 -18.82 41.14
CA ALA A 144 28.05 -17.47 40.97
C ALA A 144 28.48 -17.19 39.51
N GLN A 145 29.00 -18.18 38.79
CA GLN A 145 29.32 -18.07 37.37
C GLN A 145 28.07 -17.89 36.52
N ILE A 146 27.02 -18.68 36.78
CA ILE A 146 25.72 -18.56 36.10
C ILE A 146 25.15 -17.16 36.32
N ASP A 147 25.03 -16.72 37.58
CA ASP A 147 24.49 -15.40 37.92
C ASP A 147 25.27 -14.25 37.24
N ASN A 148 26.60 -14.38 37.15
CA ASN A 148 27.45 -13.40 36.49
C ASN A 148 27.24 -13.40 34.96
N LEU A 149 27.14 -14.59 34.34
CA LEU A 149 26.88 -14.72 32.91
C LEU A 149 25.48 -14.18 32.55
N GLU A 150 24.47 -14.49 33.36
CA GLU A 150 23.11 -13.96 33.21
C GLU A 150 23.10 -12.44 33.32
N LYS A 151 23.75 -11.88 34.34
CA LYS A 151 23.88 -10.42 34.50
C LYS A 151 24.59 -9.77 33.31
N LYS A 152 25.67 -10.38 32.81
CA LYS A 152 26.38 -9.88 31.61
C LYS A 152 25.51 -9.97 30.35
N ALA A 153 24.77 -11.06 30.17
CA ALA A 153 23.89 -11.25 29.02
C ALA A 153 22.76 -10.22 29.01
N VAL A 154 22.13 -9.98 30.15
CA VAL A 154 21.09 -8.94 30.32
C VAL A 154 21.66 -7.56 30.01
N LEU A 155 22.79 -7.18 30.61
CA LEU A 155 23.42 -5.88 30.37
C LEU A 155 23.84 -5.68 28.91
N TYR A 156 24.32 -6.74 28.24
CA TYR A 156 24.66 -6.69 26.82
C TYR A 156 23.42 -6.49 25.95
N ASN A 157 22.34 -7.22 26.24
CA ASN A 157 21.08 -7.09 25.53
C ASN A 157 20.48 -5.68 25.71
N ASP A 158 20.39 -5.20 26.96
CA ASP A 158 19.89 -3.86 27.28
C ASP A 158 20.69 -2.77 26.56
N ARG A 159 22.03 -2.88 26.55
CA ARG A 159 22.90 -1.95 25.83
C ARG A 159 22.66 -1.98 24.33
N ALA A 160 22.60 -3.17 23.74
CA ALA A 160 22.36 -3.32 22.31
C ALA A 160 20.97 -2.80 21.91
N MET A 161 19.95 -3.04 22.72
CA MET A 161 18.60 -2.50 22.53
C MET A 161 18.60 -0.97 22.65
N GLN A 162 19.29 -0.41 23.65
CA GLN A 162 19.39 1.04 23.82
C GLN A 162 20.13 1.71 22.64
N GLU A 163 21.19 1.09 22.13
CA GLU A 163 21.92 1.55 20.95
C GLU A 163 21.02 1.54 19.70
N ASN A 164 20.35 0.40 19.44
CA ASN A 164 19.40 0.27 18.33
C ASN A 164 18.25 1.29 18.41
N LEU A 165 17.67 1.51 19.60
CA LEU A 165 16.62 2.52 19.80
C LEU A 165 17.16 3.94 19.61
N SER A 166 18.38 4.23 20.08
CA SER A 166 19.03 5.52 19.90
C SER A 166 19.25 5.82 18.41
N ASP A 167 19.79 4.86 17.68
CA ASP A 167 20.07 5.02 16.25
C ASP A 167 18.78 5.13 15.44
N LYS A 168 17.74 4.35 15.79
CA LYS A 168 16.44 4.50 15.14
C LYS A 168 15.82 5.86 15.42
N THR A 169 15.98 6.39 16.63
CA THR A 169 15.51 7.74 16.99
C THR A 169 16.25 8.81 16.20
N LYS A 170 17.57 8.70 16.04
CA LYS A 170 18.37 9.63 15.22
C LYS A 170 17.96 9.58 13.75
N GLU A 171 17.73 8.39 13.20
CA GLU A 171 17.28 8.20 11.82
C GLU A 171 15.92 8.86 11.58
N LEU A 172 14.93 8.60 12.45
CA LEU A 172 13.60 9.21 12.36
C LEU A 172 13.66 10.73 12.51
N LEU A 173 14.52 11.25 13.39
CA LEU A 173 14.71 12.69 13.55
C LEU A 173 15.28 13.32 12.27
N LYS A 174 16.24 12.65 11.63
CA LYS A 174 16.80 13.08 10.35
C LYS A 174 15.74 13.08 9.25
N GLU A 175 14.99 11.99 9.11
CA GLU A 175 13.91 11.88 8.13
C GLU A 175 12.83 12.97 8.34
N ASN A 176 12.45 13.25 9.59
CA ASN A 176 11.49 14.31 9.90
C ASN A 176 11.99 15.69 9.48
N ASN A 177 13.28 15.97 9.70
CA ASN A 177 13.90 17.22 9.27
C ASN A 177 13.92 17.33 7.74
N ASP A 178 14.26 16.25 7.03
CA ASP A 178 14.26 16.21 5.57
C ASP A 178 12.85 16.37 4.98
N LEU A 179 11.84 15.75 5.61
CA LEU A 179 10.43 15.92 5.25
C LEU A 179 9.97 17.35 5.45
N ARG A 180 10.33 17.98 6.57
CA ARG A 180 10.00 19.39 6.85
C ARG A 180 10.68 20.35 5.87
N ALA A 181 11.91 20.04 5.45
CA ALA A 181 12.59 20.81 4.41
C ALA A 181 11.87 20.68 3.05
N ARG A 182 11.47 19.47 2.65
CA ARG A 182 10.67 19.22 1.44
C ARG A 182 9.31 19.90 1.48
N GLU A 183 8.61 19.85 2.61
CA GLU A 183 7.32 20.52 2.80
C GLU A 183 7.44 22.04 2.58
N LYS A 184 8.47 22.67 3.15
CA LYS A 184 8.74 24.10 2.93
C LYS A 184 9.01 24.41 1.45
N GLN A 185 9.80 23.57 0.78
CA GLN A 185 10.10 23.74 -0.64
C GLN A 185 8.83 23.64 -1.50
N LEU A 186 8.02 22.60 -1.29
CA LEU A 186 6.75 22.42 -2.01
C LEU A 186 5.78 23.58 -1.76
N LYS A 187 5.77 24.14 -0.55
CA LYS A 187 4.94 25.31 -0.24
C LYS A 187 5.36 26.54 -1.05
N ILE A 188 6.65 26.74 -1.29
CA ILE A 188 7.17 27.83 -2.13
C ILE A 188 6.80 27.58 -3.60
N GLU A 189 7.01 26.37 -4.10
CA GLU A 189 6.67 26.00 -5.49
C GLU A 189 5.18 26.15 -5.78
N ASN A 190 4.32 25.74 -4.85
CA ASN A 190 2.87 25.93 -4.97
C ASN A 190 2.52 27.42 -5.05
N ALA A 191 3.09 28.26 -4.19
CA ALA A 191 2.85 29.71 -4.24
C ALA A 191 3.27 30.34 -5.58
N ILE A 192 4.41 29.93 -6.14
CA ILE A 192 4.87 30.40 -7.46
C ILE A 192 3.92 29.93 -8.55
N THR A 193 3.50 28.66 -8.51
CA THR A 193 2.61 28.08 -9.52
C THR A 193 1.23 28.73 -9.50
N GLU A 194 0.69 29.03 -8.31
CA GLU A 194 -0.55 29.79 -8.15
C GLU A 194 -0.46 31.19 -8.77
N LEU A 195 0.65 31.91 -8.54
CA LEU A 195 0.89 33.22 -9.14
C LEU A 195 0.96 33.15 -10.67
N LEU A 196 1.71 32.18 -11.21
CA LEU A 196 1.82 31.99 -12.66
C LEU A 196 0.46 31.64 -13.29
N LEU A 197 -0.32 30.77 -12.66
CA LEU A 197 -1.65 30.40 -13.12
C LEU A 197 -2.58 31.61 -13.13
N HIS A 198 -2.54 32.45 -12.09
CA HIS A 198 -3.31 33.68 -12.04
C HIS A 198 -2.94 34.64 -13.19
N GLU A 199 -1.64 34.81 -13.46
CA GLU A 199 -1.17 35.68 -14.53
C GLU A 199 -1.56 35.16 -15.93
N ILE A 200 -1.40 33.85 -16.18
CA ILE A 200 -1.82 33.20 -17.43
C ILE A 200 -3.34 33.36 -17.61
N THR A 201 -4.12 33.13 -16.56
CA THR A 201 -5.59 33.30 -16.61
C THR A 201 -5.96 34.74 -16.97
N LYS A 202 -5.29 35.72 -16.36
CA LYS A 202 -5.49 37.15 -16.69
C LYS A 202 -5.15 37.46 -18.15
N LYS A 203 -4.02 36.97 -18.66
CA LYS A 203 -3.60 37.14 -20.07
C LYS A 203 -4.59 36.46 -21.03
N ASN A 204 -5.06 35.26 -20.71
CA ASN A 204 -6.04 34.54 -21.52
C ASN A 204 -7.37 35.29 -21.61
N VAL A 205 -7.87 35.84 -20.50
CA VAL A 205 -9.08 36.67 -20.50
C VAL A 205 -8.90 37.92 -21.37
N ALA A 206 -7.73 38.58 -21.33
CA ALA A 206 -7.45 39.72 -22.19
C ALA A 206 -7.40 39.32 -23.67
N ASN A 207 -6.72 38.23 -24.01
CA ASN A 207 -6.67 37.71 -25.38
C ASN A 207 -8.05 37.32 -25.90
N GLN A 208 -8.89 36.70 -25.06
CA GLN A 208 -10.26 36.34 -25.41
C GLN A 208 -11.08 37.58 -25.79
N LYS A 209 -10.90 38.70 -25.09
CA LYS A 209 -11.54 39.99 -25.46
C LYS A 209 -11.08 40.49 -26.82
N VAL A 210 -9.78 40.42 -27.11
CA VAL A 210 -9.22 40.82 -28.42
C VAL A 210 -9.75 39.94 -29.54
N VAL A 211 -9.76 38.62 -29.35
CA VAL A 211 -10.34 37.67 -30.31
C VAL A 211 -11.80 37.99 -30.57
N HIS A 212 -12.58 38.27 -29.53
CA HIS A 212 -13.98 38.65 -29.68
C HIS A 212 -14.14 39.94 -30.51
N GLN A 213 -13.35 40.99 -30.21
CA GLN A 213 -13.36 42.24 -30.98
C GLN A 213 -12.97 42.04 -32.45
N LEU A 214 -11.91 41.29 -32.73
CA LEU A 214 -11.48 40.97 -34.10
C LEU A 214 -12.52 40.14 -34.83
N THR A 215 -13.19 39.21 -34.15
CA THR A 215 -14.28 38.41 -34.71
C THR A 215 -15.46 39.29 -35.12
N GLU A 216 -15.88 40.22 -34.27
CA GLU A 216 -16.95 41.17 -34.59
C GLU A 216 -16.56 42.10 -35.75
N LYS A 217 -15.32 42.61 -35.77
CA LYS A 217 -14.83 43.42 -36.90
C LYS A 217 -14.78 42.63 -38.20
N SER A 218 -14.40 41.35 -38.14
CA SER A 218 -14.38 40.46 -39.32
C SER A 218 -15.79 40.21 -39.85
N LYS A 219 -16.78 40.00 -38.96
CA LYS A 219 -18.20 39.91 -39.37
C LYS A 219 -18.69 41.20 -40.03
N GLN A 220 -18.34 42.35 -39.46
CA GLN A 220 -18.69 43.66 -40.04
C GLN A 220 -18.09 43.82 -41.44
N MET A 221 -16.80 43.54 -41.60
CA MET A 221 -16.13 43.60 -42.90
C MET A 221 -16.76 42.63 -43.91
N GLN A 222 -17.12 41.41 -43.49
CA GLN A 222 -17.81 40.44 -44.35
C GLN A 222 -19.15 40.99 -44.84
N SER A 223 -19.95 41.62 -43.97
CA SER A 223 -21.21 42.27 -44.35
C SER A 223 -21.00 43.39 -45.37
N ASP A 224 -19.95 44.20 -45.21
CA ASP A 224 -19.67 45.30 -46.14
C ASP A 224 -19.15 44.80 -47.49
N VAL A 225 -18.35 43.73 -47.51
CA VAL A 225 -17.94 43.06 -48.75
C VAL A 225 -19.17 42.48 -49.48
N GLU A 226 -20.10 41.86 -48.77
CA GLU A 226 -21.36 41.36 -49.36
C GLU A 226 -22.21 42.49 -49.95
N LYS A 227 -22.28 43.66 -49.28
CA LYS A 227 -22.95 44.84 -49.84
C LYS A 227 -22.24 45.36 -51.09
N CYS A 228 -20.91 45.49 -51.07
CA CYS A 228 -20.14 45.89 -52.24
C CYS A 228 -20.30 44.90 -53.41
N ALA A 229 -20.39 43.60 -53.13
CA ALA A 229 -20.66 42.58 -54.14
C ALA A 229 -22.05 42.76 -54.76
N LYS A 230 -23.09 43.00 -53.95
CA LYS A 230 -24.45 43.32 -54.44
C LYS A 230 -24.45 44.58 -55.31
N LEU A 231 -23.84 45.67 -54.85
CA LEU A 231 -23.74 46.92 -55.61
C LEU A 231 -23.00 46.73 -56.95
N LYS A 232 -21.96 45.87 -56.99
CA LYS A 232 -21.29 45.54 -58.26
C LYS A 232 -22.19 44.80 -59.24
N VAL A 233 -23.02 43.87 -58.75
CA VAL A 233 -23.99 43.16 -59.60
C VAL A 233 -25.02 44.16 -60.13
N GLU A 234 -25.59 45.01 -59.28
CA GLU A 234 -26.52 46.07 -59.70
C GLU A 234 -25.89 47.02 -60.73
N GLN A 235 -24.63 47.41 -60.52
CA GLN A 235 -23.88 48.23 -61.47
C GLN A 235 -23.69 47.51 -62.81
N GLN A 236 -23.41 46.20 -62.81
CA GLN A 236 -23.26 45.41 -64.03
C GLN A 236 -24.59 45.28 -64.78
N GLU A 237 -25.69 44.99 -64.07
CA GLU A 237 -27.04 44.94 -64.66
C GLU A 237 -27.43 46.28 -65.30
N LEU A 238 -27.06 47.39 -64.66
CA LEU A 238 -27.29 48.73 -65.20
C LEU A 238 -26.45 48.99 -66.47
N LEU A 239 -25.18 48.54 -66.50
CA LEU A 239 -24.33 48.63 -67.68
C LEU A 239 -24.88 47.79 -68.84
N ASP A 240 -25.34 46.58 -68.57
CA ASP A 240 -25.95 45.70 -69.57
C ASP A 240 -27.24 46.32 -70.11
N SER A 241 -28.06 46.93 -69.23
CA SER A 241 -29.25 47.69 -69.60
C SER A 241 -28.91 48.89 -70.48
N HIS A 242 -27.88 49.66 -70.11
CA HIS A 242 -27.40 50.79 -70.91
C HIS A 242 -26.89 50.33 -72.29
N SER A 243 -26.12 49.25 -72.36
CA SER A 243 -25.67 48.63 -73.61
C SER A 243 -26.85 48.24 -74.50
N ALA A 244 -27.86 47.57 -73.94
CA ALA A 244 -29.08 47.21 -74.66
C ALA A 244 -29.78 48.46 -75.22
N ILE A 245 -29.94 49.52 -74.41
CA ILE A 245 -30.51 50.79 -74.86
C ILE A 245 -29.69 51.41 -76.00
N CYS A 246 -28.36 51.39 -75.93
CA CYS A 246 -27.50 51.86 -77.03
C CYS A 246 -27.77 51.07 -78.32
N THR A 247 -27.90 49.74 -78.26
CA THR A 247 -28.22 48.94 -79.45
C THR A 247 -29.60 49.26 -80.03
N GLU A 248 -30.59 49.56 -79.17
CA GLU A 248 -31.90 50.03 -79.62
C GLU A 248 -31.82 51.43 -80.24
N LEU A 249 -31.02 52.33 -79.67
CA LEU A 249 -30.77 53.65 -80.25
C LEU A 249 -30.09 53.56 -81.63
N ASP A 250 -29.13 52.65 -81.81
CA ASP A 250 -28.50 52.40 -83.11
C ASP A 250 -29.51 51.84 -84.13
N LYS A 251 -30.38 50.91 -83.70
CA LYS A 251 -31.49 50.45 -84.55
C LYS A 251 -32.41 51.61 -84.92
N HIS A 252 -32.78 52.45 -83.96
CA HIS A 252 -33.57 53.65 -84.24
C HIS A 252 -32.86 54.59 -85.23
N ALA A 253 -31.54 54.77 -85.13
CA ALA A 253 -30.77 55.57 -86.08
C ALA A 253 -30.82 54.99 -87.50
N THR A 254 -30.66 53.67 -87.67
CA THR A 254 -30.79 53.01 -88.98
C THR A 254 -32.21 53.13 -89.55
N VAL A 255 -33.24 53.01 -88.70
CA VAL A 255 -34.63 53.22 -89.11
C VAL A 255 -34.85 54.67 -89.56
N ILE A 256 -34.31 55.66 -88.84
CA ILE A 256 -34.36 57.07 -89.24
C ILE A 256 -33.70 57.27 -90.61
N GLU A 257 -32.57 56.61 -90.87
CA GLU A 257 -31.88 56.69 -92.16
C GLU A 257 -32.74 56.13 -93.30
N VAL A 258 -33.34 54.94 -93.12
CA VAL A 258 -34.29 54.36 -94.08
C VAL A 258 -35.53 55.25 -94.28
N LEU A 259 -36.05 55.85 -93.21
CA LEU A 259 -37.20 56.76 -93.27
C LEU A 259 -36.85 58.03 -94.07
N ASN A 260 -35.63 58.54 -93.92
CA ASN A 260 -35.14 59.67 -94.71
C ASN A 260 -34.96 59.30 -96.20
N GLN A 261 -34.45 58.11 -96.51
CA GLN A 261 -34.34 57.61 -97.88
C GLN A 261 -35.71 57.46 -98.54
N THR A 262 -36.66 56.80 -97.87
CA THR A 262 -38.05 56.66 -98.37
C THR A 262 -38.74 58.01 -98.54
N LYS A 263 -38.49 58.97 -97.66
CA LYS A 263 -38.99 60.35 -97.81
C LYS A 263 -38.38 61.06 -99.03
N ALA A 264 -37.10 60.83 -99.32
CA ALA A 264 -36.45 61.36 -100.53
C ALA A 264 -36.98 60.70 -101.80
N GLU A 265 -37.20 59.38 -101.78
CA GLU A 265 -37.85 58.60 -102.84
C GLU A 265 -39.26 59.15 -103.12
N ALA A 266 -40.07 59.35 -102.07
CA ALA A 266 -41.42 59.90 -102.17
C ALA A 266 -41.43 61.33 -102.73
N LYS A 267 -40.41 62.15 -102.41
CA LYS A 267 -40.25 63.48 -103.03
C LYS A 267 -39.92 63.39 -104.52
N ARG A 268 -39.06 62.46 -104.95
CA ARG A 268 -38.78 62.23 -106.39
C ARG A 268 -40.04 61.82 -107.14
N GLN A 269 -40.76 60.82 -106.63
CA GLN A 269 -42.01 60.36 -107.23
C GLN A 269 -43.07 61.47 -107.33
N ARG A 270 -43.18 62.34 -106.32
CA ARG A 270 -44.08 63.52 -106.40
C ARG A 270 -43.67 64.48 -107.51
N LYS A 271 -42.38 64.69 -107.73
CA LYS A 271 -41.88 65.58 -108.78
C LYS A 271 -42.19 65.03 -110.16
N GLU A 272 -41.90 63.74 -110.40
CA GLU A 272 -42.25 63.04 -111.63
C GLU A 272 -43.76 63.08 -111.92
N LEU A 273 -44.58 62.88 -110.89
CA LEU A 273 -46.04 62.98 -111.01
C LEU A 273 -46.50 64.40 -111.41
N GLU A 274 -45.86 65.44 -110.88
CA GLU A 274 -46.23 66.82 -111.22
C GLU A 274 -45.79 67.18 -112.64
N GLU A 275 -44.62 66.71 -113.08
CA GLU A 275 -44.16 66.82 -114.47
C GLU A 275 -45.15 66.12 -115.43
N GLU A 276 -45.60 64.91 -115.11
CA GLU A 276 -46.64 64.18 -115.88
C GLU A 276 -47.98 64.94 -115.93
N ARG A 277 -48.40 65.56 -114.82
CA ARG A 277 -49.60 66.39 -114.79
C ARG A 277 -49.48 67.66 -115.61
N MET A 278 -48.32 68.30 -115.63
CA MET A 278 -48.07 69.48 -116.45
C MET A 278 -48.12 69.12 -117.94
N LEU A 279 -47.50 68.01 -118.33
CA LEU A 279 -47.60 67.45 -119.68
C LEU A 279 -49.06 67.18 -120.06
N ARG A 280 -49.86 66.56 -119.18
CA ARG A 280 -51.29 66.36 -119.43
C ARG A 280 -52.07 67.65 -119.60
N LYS A 281 -51.79 68.67 -118.78
CA LYS A 281 -52.46 69.99 -118.89
C LYS A 281 -52.12 70.66 -120.21
N GLN A 282 -50.86 70.62 -120.63
CA GLN A 282 -50.41 71.16 -121.92
C GLN A 282 -51.04 70.42 -123.10
N LEU A 283 -51.14 69.09 -123.03
CA LEU A 283 -51.84 68.31 -124.05
C LEU A 283 -53.33 68.69 -124.14
N LYS A 284 -53.96 68.95 -122.99
CA LYS A 284 -55.36 69.39 -122.93
C LYS A 284 -55.57 70.75 -123.60
N THR A 285 -54.68 71.71 -123.36
CA THR A 285 -54.77 73.06 -123.99
C THR A 285 -54.59 73.00 -125.50
N VAL A 286 -53.65 72.19 -126.01
CA VAL A 286 -53.48 71.99 -127.46
C VAL A 286 -54.75 71.39 -128.09
N LEU A 287 -55.38 70.44 -127.41
CA LEU A 287 -56.63 69.83 -127.85
C LEU A 287 -57.79 70.84 -127.88
N GLU A 288 -57.88 71.70 -126.87
CA GLU A 288 -58.89 72.76 -126.77
C GLU A 288 -58.65 73.87 -127.80
N GLU A 289 -57.40 74.27 -128.08
CA GLU A 289 -57.05 75.22 -129.14
C GLU A 289 -57.38 74.69 -130.53
N ALA A 290 -57.10 73.41 -130.81
CA ALA A 290 -57.51 72.75 -132.05
C ALA A 290 -59.05 72.74 -132.21
N ALA A 291 -59.77 72.44 -131.13
CA ALA A 291 -61.24 72.45 -131.14
C ALA A 291 -61.81 73.86 -131.36
N VAL A 292 -61.20 74.90 -130.78
CA VAL A 292 -61.61 76.30 -130.97
C VAL A 292 -61.32 76.77 -132.40
N ALA A 293 -60.16 76.45 -132.97
CA ALA A 293 -59.81 76.78 -134.35
C ALA A 293 -60.83 76.20 -135.36
N LEU A 294 -61.27 74.96 -135.14
CA LEU A 294 -62.33 74.33 -135.92
C LEU A 294 -63.69 75.02 -135.72
N LYS A 295 -64.00 75.45 -134.49
CA LYS A 295 -65.28 76.09 -134.16
C LYS A 295 -65.43 77.50 -134.72
N GLU A 296 -64.37 78.31 -134.71
CA GLU A 296 -64.40 79.68 -135.24
C GLU A 296 -64.63 79.73 -136.76
N THR A 297 -64.04 78.79 -137.50
CA THR A 297 -64.12 78.76 -138.97
C THR A 297 -65.48 78.30 -139.51
N LEU A 298 -66.29 77.61 -138.70
CA LEU A 298 -67.61 77.11 -139.08
C LEU A 298 -68.78 78.07 -138.74
N ARG A 299 -68.53 79.22 -138.08
CA ARG A 299 -69.61 80.07 -137.52
C ARG A 299 -70.18 81.13 -138.47
N GLU A 300 -69.50 81.48 -139.57
CA GLU A 300 -70.04 82.44 -140.55
C GLU A 300 -70.75 81.71 -141.70
N VAL A 301 -72.08 81.84 -141.78
CA VAL A 301 -72.98 81.18 -142.75
C VAL A 301 -72.99 81.93 -144.10
N PRO A 302 -72.94 81.25 -145.27
CA PRO A 302 -73.02 81.91 -146.58
C PRO A 302 -74.45 82.36 -146.92
N LYS A 303 -74.60 83.54 -147.54
CA LYS A 303 -75.80 83.91 -148.33
C LYS A 303 -75.42 84.08 -149.81
N ALA A 304 -76.44 83.90 -150.65
CA ALA A 304 -76.39 83.28 -151.98
C ALA A 304 -75.89 84.14 -153.16
N GLU A 305 -74.90 85.02 -152.98
CA GLU A 305 -74.29 85.81 -154.08
C GLU A 305 -72.78 86.07 -153.89
N ASP A 306 -72.06 85.21 -153.15
CA ASP A 306 -70.61 85.36 -152.98
C ASP A 306 -69.82 84.52 -154.01
N SER A 307 -68.93 85.20 -154.75
CA SER A 307 -68.01 84.61 -155.73
C SER A 307 -67.08 83.55 -155.11
N GLU A 308 -66.83 82.48 -155.86
CA GLU A 308 -66.00 81.30 -155.53
C GLU A 308 -64.64 81.62 -154.87
N LEU A 309 -64.04 82.77 -155.19
CA LEU A 309 -62.80 83.28 -154.60
C LEU A 309 -62.84 83.48 -153.08
N LYS A 310 -63.98 83.88 -152.49
CA LYS A 310 -64.10 84.04 -151.03
C LYS A 310 -64.10 82.70 -150.28
N ILE A 311 -64.61 81.64 -150.91
CA ILE A 311 -64.63 80.28 -150.32
C ILE A 311 -63.20 79.72 -150.26
N THR A 312 -62.41 79.92 -151.30
CA THR A 312 -61.02 79.44 -151.37
C THR A 312 -60.10 80.15 -150.38
N VAL A 313 -60.23 81.47 -150.24
CA VAL A 313 -59.45 82.24 -149.26
C VAL A 313 -59.76 81.79 -147.82
N ARG A 314 -61.03 81.49 -147.52
CA ARG A 314 -61.45 80.99 -146.21
C ARG A 314 -60.90 79.60 -145.90
N ARG A 315 -60.89 78.69 -146.87
CA ARG A 315 -60.29 77.37 -146.73
C ARG A 315 -58.78 77.44 -146.48
N ASN A 316 -58.08 78.33 -147.17
CA ASN A 316 -56.64 78.53 -146.96
C ASN A 316 -56.33 79.13 -145.58
N GLN A 317 -57.14 80.06 -145.08
CA GLN A 317 -57.02 80.55 -143.71
C GLN A 317 -57.27 79.47 -142.65
N MET A 318 -58.22 78.55 -142.88
CA MET A 318 -58.47 77.40 -141.99
C MET A 318 -57.25 76.47 -141.94
N MET A 319 -56.68 76.11 -143.09
CA MET A 319 -55.49 75.26 -143.11
C MET A 319 -54.28 75.93 -142.44
N GLN A 320 -54.06 77.23 -142.65
CA GLN A 320 -52.97 77.93 -141.97
C GLN A 320 -53.16 78.01 -140.45
N LYS A 321 -54.39 78.21 -139.96
CA LYS A 321 -54.66 78.18 -138.51
C LYS A 321 -54.44 76.78 -137.92
N LEU A 322 -54.85 75.71 -138.61
CA LEU A 322 -54.60 74.34 -138.16
C LEU A 322 -53.11 73.95 -138.23
N GLN A 323 -52.38 74.45 -139.23
CA GLN A 323 -50.94 74.29 -139.34
C GLN A 323 -50.23 74.91 -138.12
N ALA A 324 -50.61 76.13 -137.70
CA ALA A 324 -50.00 76.80 -136.54
C ALA A 324 -50.26 76.07 -135.21
N VAL A 325 -51.43 75.45 -135.04
CA VAL A 325 -51.74 74.62 -133.86
C VAL A 325 -50.90 73.34 -133.86
N LEU A 326 -50.71 72.72 -135.02
CA LEU A 326 -49.87 71.52 -135.15
C LEU A 326 -48.37 71.83 -134.97
N ASP A 327 -47.90 72.98 -135.45
CA ASP A 327 -46.53 73.44 -135.23
C ASP A 327 -46.30 73.75 -133.73
N SER A 328 -47.31 74.29 -133.04
CA SER A 328 -47.28 74.50 -131.58
C SER A 328 -47.29 73.17 -130.81
N ALA A 329 -48.02 72.16 -131.28
CA ALA A 329 -48.01 70.81 -130.71
C ALA A 329 -46.65 70.10 -130.90
N ALA A 330 -46.01 70.29 -132.06
CA ALA A 330 -44.68 69.76 -132.35
C ALA A 330 -43.59 70.41 -131.48
N ALA A 331 -43.66 71.72 -131.22
CA ALA A 331 -42.74 72.41 -130.30
C ALA A 331 -42.86 71.92 -128.84
N LEU A 332 -44.02 71.38 -128.46
CA LEU A 332 -44.26 70.74 -127.17
C LEU A 332 -43.88 69.24 -127.15
N GLY A 333 -43.34 68.72 -128.25
CA GLY A 333 -42.92 67.32 -128.37
C GLY A 333 -44.07 66.33 -128.58
N ASN A 334 -45.27 66.82 -128.89
CA ASN A 334 -46.47 66.01 -129.03
C ASN A 334 -46.86 65.86 -130.52
N GLY A 335 -46.30 64.83 -131.14
CA GLY A 335 -46.49 64.37 -132.51
C GLY A 335 -45.56 63.18 -132.75
N PRO A 336 -45.79 62.30 -133.75
CA PRO A 336 -44.91 61.16 -133.98
C PRO A 336 -43.47 61.65 -134.14
N ALA A 337 -42.57 61.12 -133.30
CA ALA A 337 -41.18 61.50 -133.33
C ALA A 337 -40.59 61.12 -134.70
N LEU A 338 -39.59 61.86 -135.20
CA LEU A 338 -38.91 61.54 -136.47
C LEU A 338 -38.38 60.08 -136.53
N THR A 339 -38.27 59.42 -135.38
CA THR A 339 -37.90 58.01 -135.22
C THR A 339 -38.96 57.02 -135.69
N ASP A 340 -40.23 57.44 -135.88
CA ASP A 340 -41.32 56.57 -136.35
C ASP A 340 -41.27 56.32 -137.88
N PHE A 341 -40.39 57.00 -138.61
CA PHE A 341 -40.23 56.87 -140.08
C PHE A 341 -38.91 56.22 -140.51
N ILE A 342 -38.14 55.65 -139.58
CA ILE A 342 -36.88 54.95 -139.86
C ILE A 342 -36.91 53.57 -139.17
N PRO A 343 -36.70 52.44 -139.88
CA PRO A 343 -36.71 51.12 -139.26
C PRO A 343 -35.57 50.96 -138.23
N GLU A 344 -35.95 50.61 -137.00
CA GLU A 344 -35.07 50.22 -135.91
C GLU A 344 -34.11 49.09 -136.30
N LYS A 345 -32.88 49.14 -135.77
CA LYS A 345 -32.15 47.92 -135.41
C LYS A 345 -31.74 47.97 -133.94
N SER A 346 -32.54 47.24 -133.18
CA SER A 346 -32.33 46.75 -131.83
C SER A 346 -31.02 45.94 -131.71
N THR A 347 -30.40 46.03 -130.54
CA THR A 347 -29.83 44.94 -129.69
C THR A 347 -29.01 45.64 -128.59
N LEU A 348 -29.41 45.73 -127.33
CA LEU A 348 -29.65 44.63 -126.36
C LEU A 348 -28.42 43.72 -126.27
N TYR A 349 -27.64 43.86 -125.19
CA TYR A 349 -27.25 42.78 -124.26
C TYR A 349 -26.04 43.15 -123.38
N LEU A 350 -26.10 42.64 -122.13
CA LEU A 350 -24.96 42.26 -121.27
C LEU A 350 -24.14 43.42 -120.68
N SER A 351 -23.76 43.44 -119.40
CA SER A 351 -23.66 42.39 -118.39
C SER A 351 -23.41 43.03 -117.02
N HIS A 352 -23.89 42.33 -115.99
CA HIS A 352 -23.54 42.51 -114.60
C HIS A 352 -22.07 42.13 -114.36
N PHE A 353 -21.24 43.06 -113.88
CA PHE A 353 -20.16 42.79 -112.93
C PHE A 353 -19.82 44.08 -112.15
N LYS A 354 -19.80 44.00 -110.81
CA LYS A 354 -19.08 44.92 -109.93
C LYS A 354 -17.86 44.19 -109.37
N THR A 355 -16.73 44.87 -109.36
CA THR A 355 -15.45 44.46 -108.78
C THR A 355 -15.60 44.03 -107.32
N GLY A 356 -15.18 42.81 -106.96
CA GLY A 356 -14.85 42.47 -105.57
C GLY A 356 -15.48 41.24 -104.90
N ASP A 357 -16.14 40.34 -105.63
CA ASP A 357 -16.56 39.06 -105.05
C ASP A 357 -15.50 37.96 -105.32
N LEU A 358 -14.63 37.67 -104.34
CA LEU A 358 -13.88 36.42 -104.32
C LEU A 358 -14.77 35.36 -103.67
N GLY A 359 -15.67 34.83 -104.50
CA GLY A 359 -16.66 33.85 -104.08
C GLY A 359 -16.04 32.62 -103.44
N LEU A 360 -16.59 32.25 -102.28
CA LEU A 360 -16.73 30.86 -101.84
C LEU A 360 -18.09 30.69 -101.14
N VAL A 361 -18.86 29.75 -101.66
CA VAL A 361 -20.24 29.38 -101.28
C VAL A 361 -20.27 28.64 -99.93
N PRO A 362 -21.39 28.69 -99.15
CA PRO A 362 -21.51 28.19 -97.78
C PRO A 362 -22.13 26.78 -97.64
N ARG A 363 -21.82 26.08 -96.52
CA ARG A 363 -22.57 24.94 -95.92
C ARG A 363 -22.12 24.77 -94.45
N LYS A 364 -22.85 24.25 -93.47
CA LYS A 364 -24.26 23.89 -93.19
C LYS A 364 -24.30 23.68 -91.65
N THR A 365 -25.40 24.08 -91.03
CA THR A 365 -26.10 23.56 -89.82
C THR A 365 -25.42 22.46 -88.97
N HIS A 366 -25.51 22.53 -87.63
CA HIS A 366 -26.26 21.63 -86.70
C HIS A 366 -26.11 22.17 -85.26
N THR A 367 -27.14 22.67 -84.58
CA THR A 367 -28.09 21.99 -83.66
C THR A 367 -27.50 21.13 -82.53
N THR A 368 -28.10 21.31 -81.33
CA THR A 368 -28.05 20.49 -80.09
C THR A 368 -26.82 20.72 -79.19
N SER A 369 -26.85 20.60 -77.85
CA SER A 369 -27.86 20.21 -76.87
C SER A 369 -27.29 20.52 -75.47
N SER A 370 -28.20 20.71 -74.51
CA SER A 370 -28.07 20.51 -73.06
C SER A 370 -26.86 19.70 -72.54
N LYS A 371 -26.33 20.03 -71.34
CA LYS A 371 -26.80 19.49 -70.04
C LYS A 371 -25.86 19.88 -68.88
N THR A 372 -26.50 20.07 -67.73
CA THR A 372 -26.01 20.09 -66.35
C THR A 372 -25.02 18.98 -65.99
N GLY A 373 -24.12 19.27 -65.03
CA GLY A 373 -23.37 18.23 -64.31
C GLY A 373 -22.60 18.79 -63.11
N ASN A 374 -23.17 18.63 -61.92
CA ASN A 374 -22.49 18.79 -60.63
C ASN A 374 -21.56 17.60 -60.31
N LEU A 375 -20.71 17.82 -59.30
CA LEU A 375 -19.97 16.91 -58.42
C LEU A 375 -18.46 16.78 -58.72
N SER A 376 -17.62 17.20 -57.76
CA SER A 376 -17.04 16.23 -56.81
C SER A 376 -16.35 16.88 -55.61
N ARG A 377 -16.39 16.13 -54.50
CA ARG A 377 -15.82 16.31 -53.15
C ARG A 377 -14.29 16.14 -53.13
N SER A 378 -13.70 16.45 -51.97
CA SER A 378 -12.45 15.91 -51.36
C SER A 378 -11.34 16.96 -51.21
N ALA A 379 -10.64 17.17 -50.10
CA ALA A 379 -10.56 16.55 -48.78
C ALA A 379 -9.91 17.52 -47.76
N TYR A 380 -10.07 17.19 -46.48
CA TYR A 380 -9.37 17.70 -45.30
C TYR A 380 -7.83 17.75 -45.47
N THR A 381 -7.17 18.72 -44.81
CA THR A 381 -6.29 18.47 -43.64
C THR A 381 -5.84 19.78 -42.97
N TYR A 382 -6.02 19.83 -41.65
CA TYR A 382 -5.26 20.63 -40.68
C TYR A 382 -3.77 20.24 -40.71
N VAL A 383 -2.84 21.20 -40.51
CA VAL A 383 -1.72 21.10 -39.53
C VAL A 383 -1.23 22.50 -39.13
N ASN A 384 -1.05 22.66 -37.82
CA ASN A 384 -0.47 23.77 -37.06
C ASN A 384 0.83 24.39 -37.60
N LYS A 385 1.02 25.67 -37.28
CA LYS A 385 2.13 26.15 -36.45
C LYS A 385 1.71 27.33 -35.62
#